data_AF-A0A6A3FER0-F1
#
_entry.id   AF-A0A6A3FER0-F1
#
_cell.length_a   1.000
_cell.length_b   1.000
_cell.length_c   1.000
_cell.angle_alpha   90.00
_cell.angle_beta   90.00
_cell.angle_gamma   90.00
#
_symmetry.space_group_name_H-M   'P 1'
#
loop_
_entity.id
_entity.type
_entity.pdbx_description
1 polymer ?
#
loop_
_entity_poly.entity_id
_entity_poly.type
_entity_poly.pdbx_seq_one_letter_code
_entity_poly.pdbx_strand_id
1 'polypeptide(L)'
;MAAPPPLSSAHVVCCAQPRLAPLKHVTAAVSSFLDYSARWSIESACARAGGADGVSLRLLERIAAHRAAADSQSFRAKRQLDVFHRQWEFTRAAAAAATRGDLAAFKWLVAMFPECRVTVAVEEAAKAGQLHVLQWLLDKSRRRELTVFWGAKELFFAGKHGHLHVAQWLHEHTSPPPTHMFFVTLEEAARNGDLDMVTWLCDCERAEGCSAKAFVNATASGELEILKWLFANHRERLGRDRLRIYALGKFYILQWLKMEAGADEREAFMGEVNALAQG
;
A
#
# COMPACT_ATOMS: atom_id res chain seq x y z
N MET A 1 9.61 -26.46 25.88
CA MET A 1 9.48 -24.99 25.80
C MET A 1 8.60 -24.52 26.96
N ALA A 2 8.95 -23.42 27.61
CA ALA A 2 8.23 -22.93 28.78
C ALA A 2 6.80 -22.52 28.43
N ALA A 3 5.85 -22.81 29.32
CA ALA A 3 4.47 -22.33 29.19
C ALA A 3 4.45 -20.80 29.04
N PRO A 4 3.53 -20.22 28.24
CA PRO A 4 3.47 -18.79 28.06
C PRO A 4 3.32 -18.09 29.41
N PRO A 5 4.00 -16.94 29.64
CA PRO A 5 3.96 -16.24 30.93
C PRO A 5 2.50 -15.92 31.30
N PRO A 6 2.11 -15.90 32.59
CA PRO A 6 0.73 -15.67 32.97
C PRO A 6 0.22 -14.31 32.47
N LEU A 7 -1.06 -14.25 32.11
CA LEU A 7 -1.73 -13.01 31.69
C LEU A 7 -1.57 -11.95 32.77
N SER A 8 -1.27 -10.70 32.38
CA SER A 8 -1.04 -9.62 33.34
C SER A 8 -2.26 -9.36 34.22
N SER A 9 -3.48 -9.54 33.70
CA SER A 9 -4.72 -9.47 34.48
C SER A 9 -4.78 -10.54 35.57
N ALA A 10 -4.49 -11.80 35.24
CA ALA A 10 -4.42 -12.91 36.19
C ALA A 10 -3.31 -12.67 37.24
N HIS A 11 -2.15 -12.19 36.79
CA HIS A 11 -1.03 -11.89 37.68
C HIS A 11 -1.38 -10.77 38.69
N VAL A 12 -1.96 -9.66 38.23
CA VAL A 12 -2.34 -8.53 39.10
C VAL A 12 -3.39 -8.96 40.12
N VAL A 13 -4.43 -9.69 39.70
CA VAL A 13 -5.50 -10.14 40.62
C VAL A 13 -4.95 -11.13 41.65
N CYS A 14 -4.12 -12.09 41.23
CA CYS A 14 -3.53 -13.07 42.15
C CYS A 14 -2.50 -12.43 43.10
N CYS A 15 -1.74 -11.43 42.65
CA CYS A 15 -0.80 -10.68 43.50
C CYS A 15 -1.50 -9.73 44.48
N ALA A 16 -2.67 -9.19 44.12
CA ALA A 16 -3.47 -8.34 45.00
C ALA A 16 -4.07 -9.12 46.20
N GLN A 17 -4.12 -10.45 46.12
CA GLN A 17 -4.58 -11.30 47.22
C GLN A 17 -3.41 -11.98 47.95
N PRO A 18 -3.13 -11.64 49.23
CA PRO A 18 -1.99 -12.19 49.97
C PRO A 18 -1.97 -13.71 50.09
N ARG A 19 -3.15 -14.35 50.07
CA ARG A 19 -3.31 -15.81 50.12
C ARG A 19 -2.97 -16.51 48.80
N LEU A 20 -3.14 -15.82 47.67
CA LEU A 20 -2.91 -16.36 46.33
C LEU A 20 -1.55 -15.98 45.75
N ALA A 21 -0.97 -14.87 46.20
CA ALA A 21 0.35 -14.39 45.78
C ALA A 21 1.48 -15.46 45.83
N PRO A 22 1.58 -16.33 46.87
CA PRO A 22 2.60 -17.39 46.89
C PRO A 22 2.26 -18.59 45.97
N LEU A 23 1.00 -18.77 45.59
CA LEU A 23 0.52 -19.95 44.85
C LEU A 23 0.63 -19.77 43.34
N LYS A 24 1.86 -19.87 42.81
CA LYS A 24 2.14 -19.70 41.36
C LYS A 24 1.31 -20.61 40.44
N HIS A 25 0.97 -21.81 40.90
CA HIS A 25 0.16 -22.76 40.14
C HIS A 25 -1.30 -22.29 39.98
N VAL A 26 -1.86 -21.58 40.97
CA VAL A 26 -3.21 -21.01 40.87
C VAL A 26 -3.23 -19.88 39.86
N THR A 27 -2.23 -18.99 39.90
CA THR A 27 -2.06 -17.93 38.90
C THR A 27 -1.92 -18.51 37.49
N ALA A 28 -1.18 -19.60 37.33
CA ALA A 28 -1.05 -20.30 36.06
C ALA A 28 -2.37 -20.94 35.60
N ALA A 29 -3.14 -21.57 36.50
CA ALA A 29 -4.44 -22.17 36.19
C ALA A 29 -5.47 -21.11 35.79
N VAL A 30 -5.57 -20.01 36.55
CA VAL A 30 -6.44 -18.86 36.22
C VAL A 30 -6.01 -18.25 34.88
N SER A 31 -4.71 -18.06 34.66
CA SER A 31 -4.21 -17.56 33.39
C SER A 31 -4.53 -18.50 32.23
N SER A 32 -4.45 -19.81 32.41
CA SER A 32 -4.76 -20.81 31.38
C SER A 32 -6.25 -20.79 31.04
N PHE A 33 -7.11 -20.72 32.07
CA PHE A 33 -8.56 -20.64 31.90
C PHE A 33 -9.00 -19.38 31.14
N LEU A 34 -8.40 -18.23 31.45
CA LEU A 34 -8.69 -16.97 30.78
C LEU A 34 -8.03 -16.84 29.40
N ASP A 35 -7.13 -17.75 29.03
CA ASP A 35 -6.38 -17.65 27.80
C ASP A 35 -7.17 -18.12 26.59
N TYR A 36 -7.77 -17.15 25.89
CA TYR A 36 -8.48 -17.40 24.63
C TYR A 36 -7.59 -17.32 23.39
N SER A 37 -6.26 -17.11 23.54
CA SER A 37 -5.35 -16.91 22.41
C SER A 37 -5.21 -18.14 21.51
N ALA A 38 -5.46 -19.35 22.02
CA ALA A 38 -5.44 -20.58 21.22
C ALA A 38 -6.48 -20.58 20.08
N ARG A 39 -7.53 -19.76 20.16
CA ARG A 39 -8.55 -19.65 19.10
C ARG A 39 -8.24 -18.59 18.04
N TRP A 40 -7.18 -17.81 18.23
CA TRP A 40 -6.81 -16.73 17.32
C TRP A 40 -5.82 -17.24 16.27
N SER A 41 -6.06 -16.88 15.00
CA SER A 41 -5.02 -16.98 13.97
C SER A 41 -4.05 -15.80 14.09
N ILE A 42 -2.79 -16.00 13.70
CA ILE A 42 -1.79 -14.93 13.66
C ILE A 42 -2.30 -13.77 12.80
N GLU A 43 -2.90 -14.09 11.65
CA GLU A 43 -3.54 -13.10 10.78
C GLU A 43 -4.64 -12.31 11.50
N SER A 44 -5.57 -12.97 12.19
CA SER A 44 -6.67 -12.29 12.89
C SER A 44 -6.15 -11.37 13.99
N ALA A 45 -5.07 -11.77 14.66
CA ALA A 45 -4.38 -10.94 15.63
C ALA A 45 -3.74 -9.72 14.95
N CYS A 46 -3.05 -9.92 13.82
CA CYS A 46 -2.45 -8.83 13.05
C CYS A 46 -3.50 -7.85 12.48
N ALA A 47 -4.67 -8.34 12.08
CA ALA A 47 -5.76 -7.53 11.56
C ALA A 47 -6.49 -6.74 12.67
N ARG A 48 -6.73 -7.37 13.83
CA ARG A 48 -7.41 -6.76 14.99
C ARG A 48 -6.41 -6.17 15.98
N ALA A 49 -5.73 -5.10 15.58
CA ALA A 49 -4.99 -4.30 16.55
C ALA A 49 -5.89 -3.22 17.17
N GLY A 50 -6.03 -3.30 18.49
CA GLY A 50 -6.80 -2.38 19.31
C GLY A 50 -5.94 -1.19 19.74
N GLY A 51 -6.23 -0.01 19.18
CA GLY A 51 -5.58 1.25 19.55
C GLY A 51 -4.38 1.64 18.67
N ALA A 52 -3.74 2.76 19.06
CA ALA A 52 -2.59 3.36 18.37
C ALA A 52 -1.31 2.52 18.49
N ASP A 53 -1.22 1.64 19.48
CA ASP A 53 0.00 0.89 19.83
C ASP A 53 0.23 -0.38 19.00
N GLY A 54 -0.59 -0.63 17.98
CA GLY A 54 -0.47 -1.81 17.12
C GLY A 54 -0.96 -3.10 17.78
N VAL A 55 -0.49 -4.23 17.24
CA VAL A 55 -0.83 -5.58 17.68
C VAL A 55 -0.02 -5.89 18.92
N SER A 56 -0.68 -6.37 19.97
CA SER A 56 0.04 -6.81 21.17
C SER A 56 0.99 -7.96 20.82
N LEU A 57 2.30 -7.70 20.85
CA LEU A 57 3.33 -8.74 20.65
C LEU A 57 3.15 -9.90 21.62
N ARG A 58 2.67 -9.63 22.85
CA ARG A 58 2.34 -10.66 23.84
C ARG A 58 1.26 -11.61 23.34
N LEU A 59 0.26 -11.12 22.59
CA LEU A 59 -0.75 -11.99 21.99
C LEU A 59 -0.14 -12.89 20.91
N LEU A 60 0.72 -12.34 20.05
CA LEU A 60 1.42 -13.09 19.01
C LEU A 60 2.33 -14.19 19.58
N GLU A 61 3.12 -13.85 20.60
CA GLU A 61 3.98 -14.81 21.33
C GLU A 61 3.17 -15.94 21.96
N ARG A 62 1.99 -15.65 22.52
CA ARG A 62 1.10 -16.67 23.07
C ARG A 62 0.51 -17.58 22.00
N ILE A 63 0.03 -17.02 20.90
CA ILE A 63 -0.47 -17.79 19.75
C ILE A 63 0.63 -18.74 19.25
N ALA A 64 1.85 -18.25 19.12
CA ALA A 64 3.01 -19.07 18.73
C ALA A 64 3.33 -20.18 19.75
N ALA A 65 3.26 -19.89 21.05
CA ALA A 65 3.49 -20.87 22.10
C ALA A 65 2.44 -22.00 22.08
N HIS A 66 1.15 -21.68 21.87
CA HIS A 66 0.09 -22.68 21.72
C HIS A 66 0.28 -23.56 20.49
N ARG A 67 0.70 -22.98 19.37
CA ARG A 67 1.02 -23.73 18.15
C ARG A 67 2.19 -24.69 18.37
N ALA A 68 3.29 -24.22 18.96
CA ALA A 68 4.43 -25.06 19.29
C ALA A 68 4.06 -26.22 20.25
N ALA A 69 3.15 -25.98 21.19
CA ALA A 69 2.64 -27.01 22.09
C ALA A 69 1.78 -28.05 21.35
N ALA A 70 0.89 -27.62 20.46
CA ALA A 70 0.10 -28.52 19.62
C ALA A 70 0.97 -29.38 18.68
N ASP A 71 2.00 -28.78 18.08
CA ASP A 71 2.94 -29.46 17.19
C ASP A 71 3.78 -30.53 17.91
N SER A 72 4.05 -30.32 19.21
CA SER A 72 4.83 -31.27 20.02
C SER A 72 4.10 -32.59 20.30
N GLN A 73 2.77 -32.60 20.21
CA GLN A 73 1.93 -33.78 20.52
C GLN A 73 1.70 -34.69 19.30
N SER A 74 2.09 -34.27 18.09
CA SER A 74 1.86 -35.02 16.84
C SER A 74 3.17 -35.42 16.17
N PHE A 75 3.59 -36.67 16.37
CA PHE A 75 4.79 -37.24 15.72
C PHE A 75 4.67 -37.30 14.17
N ARG A 76 3.44 -37.28 13.62
CA ARG A 76 3.17 -37.26 12.16
C ARG A 76 3.06 -35.85 11.55
N ALA A 77 2.78 -34.80 12.33
CA ALA A 77 2.74 -33.41 11.85
C ALA A 77 4.14 -32.76 11.72
N LYS A 78 5.16 -33.42 12.29
CA LYS A 78 6.52 -32.90 12.43
C LYS A 78 7.32 -32.72 11.13
N ARG A 79 6.79 -33.10 9.96
CA ARG A 79 7.60 -33.20 8.73
C ARG A 79 7.26 -32.25 7.59
N GLN A 80 6.20 -31.45 7.68
CA GLN A 80 5.91 -30.36 6.75
C GLN A 80 4.61 -29.70 7.22
N LEU A 81 4.67 -28.62 8.01
CA LEU A 81 3.80 -27.52 7.60
C LEU A 81 4.34 -27.16 6.22
N ASP A 82 3.58 -27.53 5.19
CA ASP A 82 3.93 -27.37 3.79
C ASP A 82 4.58 -26.00 3.60
N VAL A 83 5.69 -25.93 2.86
CA VAL A 83 6.40 -24.65 2.60
C VAL A 83 5.39 -23.62 2.09
N PHE A 84 4.40 -24.09 1.31
CA PHE A 84 3.26 -23.31 0.85
C PHE A 84 2.32 -22.86 1.96
N HIS A 85 2.02 -23.70 2.96
CA HIS A 85 1.19 -23.32 4.09
C HIS A 85 1.87 -22.28 4.99
N ARG A 86 3.19 -22.44 5.26
CA ARG A 86 3.97 -21.43 5.99
C ARG A 86 4.00 -20.10 5.25
N GLN A 87 4.26 -20.14 3.95
CA GLN A 87 4.23 -18.96 3.10
C GLN A 87 2.83 -18.32 3.09
N TRP A 88 1.76 -19.12 2.98
CA TRP A 88 0.38 -18.61 2.98
C TRP A 88 0.02 -17.91 4.29
N GLU A 89 0.32 -18.52 5.43
CA GLU A 89 0.07 -17.92 6.75
C GLU A 89 0.88 -16.62 6.91
N PHE A 90 2.17 -16.66 6.57
CA PHE A 90 3.03 -15.48 6.61
C PHE A 90 2.48 -14.38 5.72
N THR A 91 2.16 -14.67 4.46
CA THR A 91 1.64 -13.69 3.50
C THR A 91 0.42 -12.96 4.06
N ARG A 92 -0.54 -13.67 4.64
CA ARG A 92 -1.76 -13.04 5.19
C ARG A 92 -1.47 -12.18 6.42
N ALA A 93 -0.69 -12.69 7.36
CA ALA A 93 -0.34 -11.95 8.58
C ALA A 93 0.55 -10.74 8.28
N ALA A 94 1.54 -10.91 7.41
CA ALA A 94 2.47 -9.86 6.99
C ALA A 94 1.74 -8.78 6.20
N ALA A 95 0.80 -9.14 5.31
CA ALA A 95 -0.07 -8.19 4.64
C ALA A 95 -0.86 -7.34 5.64
N ALA A 96 -1.55 -7.97 6.60
CA ALA A 96 -2.33 -7.25 7.60
C ALA A 96 -1.46 -6.30 8.47
N ALA A 97 -0.27 -6.75 8.89
CA ALA A 97 0.67 -5.91 9.63
C ALA A 97 1.21 -4.75 8.77
N ALA A 98 1.51 -5.01 7.50
CA ALA A 98 2.00 -4.02 6.54
C ALA A 98 0.96 -2.94 6.23
N THR A 99 -0.30 -3.31 5.97
CA THR A 99 -1.40 -2.35 5.75
C THR A 99 -1.56 -1.39 6.92
N ARG A 100 -1.34 -1.87 8.15
CA ARG A 100 -1.45 -1.07 9.38
C ARG A 100 -0.21 -0.24 9.69
N GLY A 101 0.92 -0.51 9.06
CA GLY A 101 2.19 0.07 9.44
C GLY A 101 2.74 -0.47 10.77
N ASP A 102 2.30 -1.63 11.25
CA ASP A 102 2.80 -2.21 12.50
C ASP A 102 4.14 -2.91 12.28
N LEU A 103 5.20 -2.11 12.34
CA LEU A 103 6.57 -2.58 12.13
C LEU A 103 7.02 -3.56 13.22
N ALA A 104 6.47 -3.47 14.44
CA ALA A 104 6.84 -4.37 15.53
C ALA A 104 6.31 -5.79 15.28
N ALA A 105 5.02 -5.90 14.94
CA ALA A 105 4.44 -7.17 14.53
C ALA A 105 5.12 -7.72 13.27
N PHE A 106 5.44 -6.85 12.30
CA PHE A 106 6.12 -7.26 11.07
C PHE A 106 7.50 -7.87 11.34
N LYS A 107 8.32 -7.23 12.19
CA LYS A 107 9.63 -7.76 12.61
C LYS A 107 9.50 -9.11 13.29
N TRP A 108 8.50 -9.27 14.15
CA TRP A 108 8.22 -10.54 14.81
C TRP A 108 7.84 -11.63 13.80
N LEU A 109 6.99 -11.31 12.81
CA LEU A 109 6.59 -12.26 11.76
C LEU A 109 7.80 -12.72 10.93
N VAL A 110 8.68 -11.80 10.52
CA VAL A 110 9.89 -12.14 9.77
C VAL A 110 10.82 -13.05 10.58
N ALA A 111 10.96 -12.83 11.88
CA ALA A 111 11.76 -13.68 12.75
C ALA A 111 11.16 -15.10 12.92
N MET A 112 9.82 -15.20 12.95
CA MET A 112 9.10 -16.47 13.09
C MET A 112 9.03 -17.29 11.80
N PHE A 113 9.03 -16.63 10.65
CA PHE A 113 8.88 -17.23 9.33
C PHE A 113 10.10 -16.91 8.44
N PRO A 114 11.26 -17.54 8.70
CA PRO A 114 12.43 -17.35 7.85
C PRO A 114 12.16 -17.81 6.41
N GLU A 115 12.86 -17.18 5.46
CA GLU A 115 12.83 -17.49 4.01
C GLU A 115 11.50 -17.21 3.28
N CYS A 116 10.48 -16.71 3.98
CA CYS A 116 9.21 -16.36 3.34
C CYS A 116 9.31 -15.08 2.49
N ARG A 117 8.63 -15.09 1.35
CA ARG A 117 8.55 -13.95 0.43
C ARG A 117 7.62 -12.88 1.00
N VAL A 118 8.05 -11.62 0.88
CA VAL A 118 7.34 -10.44 1.42
C VAL A 118 6.60 -9.63 0.35
N THR A 119 6.49 -10.12 -0.90
CA THR A 119 5.97 -9.36 -2.04
C THR A 119 4.60 -8.74 -1.79
N VAL A 120 3.63 -9.51 -1.28
CA VAL A 120 2.28 -9.02 -0.98
C VAL A 120 2.29 -7.98 0.14
N ALA A 121 3.18 -8.14 1.13
CA ALA A 121 3.31 -7.15 2.20
C ALA A 121 3.86 -5.81 1.68
N VAL A 122 4.75 -5.84 0.69
CA VAL A 122 5.27 -4.62 0.05
C VAL A 122 4.15 -3.92 -0.72
N GLU A 123 3.38 -4.67 -1.51
CA GLU A 123 2.22 -4.15 -2.25
C GLU A 123 1.18 -3.53 -1.29
N GLU A 124 0.83 -4.20 -0.19
CA GLU A 124 -0.14 -3.70 0.79
C GLU A 124 0.40 -2.52 1.61
N ALA A 125 1.70 -2.46 1.92
CA ALA A 125 2.32 -1.29 2.54
C ALA A 125 2.24 -0.07 1.61
N ALA A 126 2.53 -0.24 0.32
CA ALA A 126 2.45 0.83 -0.67
C ALA A 126 1.02 1.32 -0.86
N LYS A 127 0.06 0.39 -0.95
CA LYS A 127 -1.37 0.66 -1.03
C LYS A 127 -1.91 1.46 0.16
N ALA A 128 -1.35 1.25 1.35
CA ALA A 128 -1.77 1.90 2.59
C ALA A 128 -0.93 3.15 2.95
N GLY A 129 0.05 3.51 2.12
CA GLY A 129 0.89 4.68 2.36
C GLY A 129 1.92 4.51 3.49
N GLN A 130 2.25 3.28 3.86
CA GLN A 130 3.10 2.97 5.02
C GLN A 130 4.58 3.03 4.68
N LEU A 131 5.09 4.25 4.47
CA LEU A 131 6.45 4.50 4.00
C LEU A 131 7.55 3.88 4.90
N HIS A 132 7.38 3.93 6.22
CA HIS A 132 8.37 3.40 7.17
C HIS A 132 8.52 1.87 7.07
N VAL A 133 7.46 1.14 6.72
CA VAL A 133 7.54 -0.31 6.46
C VAL A 133 8.33 -0.58 5.19
N LEU A 134 8.08 0.19 4.11
CA LEU A 134 8.80 0.06 2.85
C LEU A 134 10.29 0.40 2.99
N GLN A 135 10.63 1.46 3.73
CA GLN A 135 12.01 1.83 4.06
C GLN A 135 12.74 0.69 4.78
N TRP A 136 12.08 0.08 5.77
CA TRP A 136 12.65 -1.05 6.50
C TRP A 136 12.83 -2.29 5.60
N LEU A 137 11.85 -2.59 4.74
CA LEU A 137 11.94 -3.69 3.78
C LEU A 137 13.08 -3.50 2.77
N LEU A 138 13.26 -2.27 2.27
CA LEU A 138 14.36 -1.94 1.35
C LEU A 138 15.72 -2.07 2.02
N ASP A 139 15.88 -1.57 3.24
CA ASP A 139 17.11 -1.71 4.03
C ASP A 139 17.48 -3.19 4.24
N LYS A 140 16.50 -4.04 4.55
CA LYS A 140 16.69 -5.49 4.68
C LYS A 140 16.93 -6.22 3.36
N SER A 141 16.32 -5.75 2.28
CA SER A 141 16.59 -6.25 0.93
C SER A 141 18.03 -5.93 0.49
N ARG A 142 18.51 -4.70 0.75
CA ARG A 142 19.90 -4.29 0.44
C ARG A 142 20.94 -5.10 1.21
N ARG A 143 20.64 -5.49 2.46
CA ARG A 143 21.48 -6.41 3.26
C ARG A 143 21.35 -7.89 2.86
N ARG A 144 20.53 -8.22 1.86
CA ARG A 144 20.22 -9.59 1.41
C ARG A 144 19.65 -10.49 2.52
N GLU A 145 19.03 -9.89 3.53
CA GLU A 145 18.36 -10.62 4.61
C GLU A 145 16.95 -11.05 4.19
N LEU A 146 16.31 -10.29 3.28
CA LEU A 146 14.97 -10.56 2.76
C LEU A 146 14.94 -10.55 1.23
N THR A 147 14.13 -11.46 0.68
CA THR A 147 13.84 -11.50 -0.76
C THR A 147 12.63 -10.61 -1.06
N VAL A 148 12.92 -9.37 -1.48
CA VAL A 148 11.92 -8.41 -1.94
C VAL A 148 12.00 -8.31 -3.47
N PHE A 149 10.85 -8.36 -4.13
CA PHE A 149 10.73 -8.10 -5.56
C PHE A 149 10.17 -6.70 -5.75
N TRP A 150 10.88 -5.83 -6.47
CA TRP A 150 10.46 -4.48 -6.80
C TRP A 150 10.05 -4.46 -8.27
N GLY A 151 8.74 -4.63 -8.52
CA GLY A 151 8.20 -4.97 -9.84
C GLY A 151 7.36 -3.87 -10.49
N ALA A 152 7.40 -2.64 -9.96
CA ALA A 152 6.54 -1.51 -10.31
C ALA A 152 5.07 -1.64 -9.86
N LYS A 153 4.63 -2.79 -9.35
CA LYS A 153 3.27 -2.94 -8.78
C LYS A 153 3.08 -2.10 -7.53
N GLU A 154 4.14 -1.97 -6.74
CA GLU A 154 4.17 -1.15 -5.53
C GLU A 154 3.90 0.32 -5.87
N LEU A 155 4.54 0.82 -6.94
CA LEU A 155 4.32 2.16 -7.46
C LEU A 155 2.87 2.34 -7.94
N PHE A 156 2.35 1.35 -8.65
CA PHE A 156 0.95 1.37 -9.08
C PHE A 156 -0.04 1.43 -7.92
N PHE A 157 0.15 0.62 -6.88
CA PHE A 157 -0.73 0.66 -5.71
C PHE A 157 -0.60 1.97 -4.94
N ALA A 158 0.61 2.52 -4.80
CA ALA A 158 0.81 3.84 -4.19
C ALA A 158 0.08 4.93 -5.01
N GLY A 159 0.24 4.93 -6.33
CA GLY A 159 -0.38 5.91 -7.21
C GLY A 159 -1.90 5.80 -7.27
N LYS A 160 -2.44 4.58 -7.38
CA LYS A 160 -3.89 4.33 -7.36
C LYS A 160 -4.56 4.83 -6.09
N HIS A 161 -3.86 4.79 -4.96
CA HIS A 161 -4.38 5.21 -3.66
C HIS A 161 -3.98 6.65 -3.27
N GLY A 162 -3.36 7.40 -4.19
CA GLY A 162 -3.01 8.82 -3.97
C GLY A 162 -1.85 9.05 -3.00
N HIS A 163 -0.98 8.06 -2.81
CA HIS A 163 0.18 8.16 -1.92
C HIS A 163 1.41 8.68 -2.66
N LEU A 164 1.37 9.95 -3.08
CA LEU A 164 2.46 10.60 -3.84
C LEU A 164 3.83 10.49 -3.17
N HIS A 165 3.90 10.74 -1.87
CA HIS A 165 5.16 10.64 -1.11
C HIS A 165 5.77 9.23 -1.14
N VAL A 166 4.93 8.18 -1.18
CA VAL A 166 5.40 6.79 -1.34
C VAL A 166 5.84 6.54 -2.77
N ALA A 167 5.09 7.03 -3.77
CA ALA A 167 5.43 6.87 -5.17
C ALA A 167 6.78 7.52 -5.53
N GLN A 168 7.00 8.75 -5.05
CA GLN A 168 8.27 9.48 -5.15
C GLN A 168 9.42 8.68 -4.54
N TRP A 169 9.26 8.23 -3.30
CA TRP A 169 10.28 7.46 -2.61
C TRP A 169 10.59 6.14 -3.34
N LEU A 170 9.57 5.41 -3.80
CA LEU A 170 9.75 4.17 -4.57
C LEU A 170 10.53 4.43 -5.86
N HIS A 171 10.18 5.47 -6.61
CA HIS A 171 10.86 5.82 -7.86
C HIS A 171 12.36 6.13 -7.64
N GLU A 172 12.67 6.95 -6.64
CA GLU A 172 14.05 7.33 -6.30
C GLU A 172 14.91 6.16 -5.81
N HIS A 173 14.33 5.23 -5.05
CA HIS A 173 15.10 4.23 -4.31
C HIS A 173 15.12 2.84 -4.94
N THR A 174 14.12 2.54 -5.77
CA THR A 174 13.96 1.23 -6.41
C THR A 174 14.13 1.28 -7.93
N SER A 175 14.11 2.49 -8.52
CA SER A 175 14.21 2.73 -9.96
C SER A 175 13.45 1.67 -10.77
N PRO A 176 12.14 1.52 -10.56
CA PRO A 176 11.38 0.47 -11.21
C PRO A 176 11.47 0.70 -12.73
N PRO A 177 11.68 -0.36 -13.54
CA PRO A 177 11.75 -0.20 -14.97
C PRO A 177 10.43 0.43 -15.48
N PRO A 178 10.49 1.32 -16.50
CA PRO A 178 9.32 1.90 -17.14
C PRO A 178 8.54 0.77 -17.82
N THR A 179 7.65 0.18 -17.05
CA THR A 179 6.85 -0.98 -17.42
C THR A 179 5.43 -0.51 -17.69
N HIS A 180 4.62 -1.38 -18.28
CA HIS A 180 3.18 -1.16 -18.46
C HIS A 180 2.50 -0.61 -17.19
N MET A 181 2.94 -1.03 -16.00
CA MET A 181 2.39 -0.57 -14.73
C MET A 181 2.55 0.94 -14.49
N PHE A 182 3.62 1.58 -14.97
CA PHE A 182 3.81 3.02 -14.82
C PHE A 182 2.71 3.79 -15.56
N PHE A 183 2.46 3.45 -16.83
CA PHE A 183 1.39 4.06 -17.63
C PHE A 183 0.00 3.80 -17.04
N VAL A 184 -0.24 2.58 -16.53
CA VAL A 184 -1.50 2.26 -15.84
C VAL A 184 -1.65 3.11 -14.56
N THR A 185 -0.56 3.43 -13.87
CA THR A 185 -0.57 4.32 -12.69
C THR A 185 -1.01 5.73 -13.06
N LEU A 186 -0.46 6.29 -14.15
CA LEU A 186 -0.86 7.59 -14.68
C LEU A 186 -2.34 7.60 -15.09
N GLU A 187 -2.78 6.55 -15.79
CA GLU A 187 -4.16 6.39 -16.22
C GLU A 187 -5.17 6.32 -15.06
N GLU A 188 -4.77 5.70 -13.95
CA GLU A 188 -5.56 5.60 -12.72
C GLU A 188 -5.58 6.92 -11.94
N ALA A 189 -4.42 7.58 -11.80
CA ALA A 189 -4.31 8.89 -11.16
C ALA A 189 -5.19 9.92 -11.88
N ALA A 190 -5.15 9.92 -13.22
CA ALA A 190 -6.01 10.78 -14.04
C ALA A 190 -7.51 10.46 -13.88
N ARG A 191 -7.86 9.19 -13.67
CA ARG A 191 -9.25 8.79 -13.38
C ARG A 191 -9.71 9.27 -12.01
N ASN A 192 -8.81 9.29 -11.02
CA ASN A 192 -9.12 9.61 -9.64
C ASN A 192 -9.09 11.11 -9.33
N GLY A 193 -8.68 11.96 -10.27
CA GLY A 193 -8.55 13.40 -10.04
C GLY A 193 -7.28 13.80 -9.29
N ASP A 194 -6.28 12.91 -9.19
CA ASP A 194 -5.02 13.17 -8.50
C ASP A 194 -4.04 13.93 -9.41
N LEU A 195 -4.20 15.26 -9.47
CA LEU A 195 -3.40 16.14 -10.29
C LEU A 195 -1.91 16.06 -9.93
N ASP A 196 -1.57 16.06 -8.64
CA ASP A 196 -0.17 16.07 -8.18
C ASP A 196 0.57 14.79 -8.59
N MET A 197 -0.10 13.63 -8.55
CA MET A 197 0.44 12.38 -9.07
C MET A 197 0.59 12.40 -10.59
N VAL A 198 -0.38 12.96 -11.32
CA VAL A 198 -0.31 13.07 -12.78
C VAL A 198 0.85 13.96 -13.22
N THR A 199 1.00 15.12 -12.59
CA THR A 199 2.10 16.05 -12.92
C THR A 199 3.44 15.39 -12.64
N TRP A 200 3.59 14.77 -11.46
CA TRP A 200 4.82 14.09 -11.09
C TRP A 200 5.18 12.93 -12.04
N LEU A 201 4.20 12.09 -12.41
CA LEU A 201 4.43 10.97 -13.33
C LEU A 201 4.81 11.42 -14.74
N CYS A 202 4.19 12.48 -15.29
CA CYS A 202 4.56 12.97 -16.62
C CYS A 202 5.90 13.75 -16.62
N ASP A 203 6.32 14.33 -15.49
CA ASP A 203 7.64 14.93 -15.30
C ASP A 203 8.76 13.87 -15.22
N CYS A 204 8.53 12.76 -14.51
CA CYS A 204 9.52 11.69 -14.32
C CYS A 204 10.00 11.04 -15.63
N GLU A 205 9.09 10.68 -16.53
CA GLU A 205 9.41 9.97 -17.78
C GLU A 205 9.63 10.92 -18.96
N ARG A 206 9.83 12.22 -18.71
CA ARG A 206 9.98 13.26 -19.76
C ARG A 206 8.95 13.09 -20.87
N ALA A 207 7.69 13.15 -20.48
CA ALA A 207 6.55 13.25 -21.39
C ALA A 207 6.34 12.08 -22.38
N GLU A 208 7.27 11.17 -22.70
CA GLU A 208 7.04 10.12 -23.73
C GLU A 208 5.83 9.21 -23.41
N GLY A 209 5.43 9.17 -22.13
CA GLY A 209 4.37 8.31 -21.61
C GLY A 209 3.01 8.92 -21.30
N CYS A 210 2.77 10.20 -21.56
CA CYS A 210 1.46 10.80 -21.23
C CYS A 210 0.39 10.21 -22.18
N SER A 211 -0.22 9.11 -21.75
CA SER A 211 -1.06 8.20 -22.55
C SER A 211 -2.37 8.88 -22.94
N ALA A 212 -2.79 8.74 -24.21
CA ALA A 212 -4.11 9.16 -24.65
C ALA A 212 -5.24 8.58 -23.77
N LYS A 213 -5.02 7.42 -23.14
CA LYS A 213 -5.96 6.83 -22.19
C LYS A 213 -6.07 7.59 -20.87
N ALA A 214 -4.99 8.21 -20.37
CA ALA A 214 -5.04 9.04 -19.16
C ALA A 214 -6.00 10.21 -19.36
N PHE A 215 -5.96 10.81 -20.55
CA PHE A 215 -6.90 11.84 -20.96
C PHE A 215 -8.35 11.33 -21.06
N VAL A 216 -8.56 10.19 -21.71
CA VAL A 216 -9.89 9.56 -21.82
C VAL A 216 -10.46 9.29 -20.43
N ASN A 217 -9.66 8.76 -19.52
CA ASN A 217 -10.08 8.49 -18.15
C ASN A 217 -10.41 9.77 -17.37
N ALA A 218 -9.58 10.81 -17.46
CA ALA A 218 -9.88 12.12 -16.86
C ALA A 218 -11.19 12.71 -17.41
N THR A 219 -11.44 12.58 -18.72
CA THR A 219 -12.68 13.04 -19.36
C THR A 219 -13.89 12.23 -18.89
N ALA A 220 -13.75 10.90 -18.83
CA ALA A 220 -14.77 9.99 -18.35
C ALA A 220 -15.12 10.22 -16.87
N SER A 221 -14.14 10.59 -16.04
CA SER A 221 -14.35 10.97 -14.64
C SER A 221 -14.87 12.40 -14.49
N GLY A 222 -14.55 13.31 -15.41
CA GLY A 222 -14.97 14.71 -15.35
C GLY A 222 -13.92 15.64 -14.71
N GLU A 223 -12.66 15.22 -14.68
CA GLU A 223 -11.56 15.89 -13.97
C GLU A 223 -11.02 17.08 -14.78
N LEU A 224 -11.78 18.18 -14.82
CA LEU A 224 -11.48 19.34 -15.66
C LEU A 224 -10.08 19.94 -15.41
N GLU A 225 -9.61 19.96 -14.16
CA GLU A 225 -8.29 20.51 -13.83
C GLU A 225 -7.14 19.69 -14.44
N ILE A 226 -7.24 18.36 -14.40
CA ILE A 226 -6.29 17.48 -15.09
C ILE A 226 -6.37 17.68 -16.60
N LEU A 227 -7.57 17.84 -17.16
CA LEU A 227 -7.73 18.05 -18.61
C LEU A 227 -7.11 19.38 -19.05
N LYS A 228 -7.30 20.47 -18.29
CA LYS A 228 -6.65 21.76 -18.54
C LYS A 228 -5.13 21.61 -18.51
N TRP A 229 -4.60 20.94 -17.49
CA TRP A 229 -3.15 20.74 -17.35
C TRP A 229 -2.57 19.88 -18.47
N LEU A 230 -3.20 18.74 -18.79
CA LEU A 230 -2.79 17.85 -19.89
C LEU A 230 -2.89 18.57 -21.24
N PHE A 231 -3.91 19.41 -21.44
CA PHE A 231 -4.08 20.17 -22.67
C PHE A 231 -3.04 21.27 -22.82
N ALA A 232 -2.68 21.98 -21.74
CA ALA A 232 -1.65 23.01 -21.76
C ALA A 232 -0.25 22.45 -22.04
N ASN A 233 0.09 21.29 -21.46
CA ASN A 233 1.45 20.74 -21.51
C ASN A 233 1.66 19.65 -22.57
N HIS A 234 0.59 18.99 -23.03
CA HIS A 234 0.68 17.82 -23.92
C HIS A 234 -0.33 17.86 -25.08
N ARG A 235 -0.74 19.06 -25.48
CA ARG A 235 -1.72 19.33 -26.56
C ARG A 235 -1.49 18.50 -27.83
N GLU A 236 -0.24 18.42 -28.26
CA GLU A 236 0.17 17.85 -29.55
C GLU A 236 -0.13 16.35 -29.65
N ARG A 237 -0.16 15.65 -28.51
CA ARG A 237 -0.41 14.20 -28.45
C ARG A 237 -1.89 13.83 -28.36
N LEU A 238 -2.72 14.79 -27.95
CA LEU A 238 -4.13 14.54 -27.65
C LEU A 238 -5.01 14.67 -28.88
N GLY A 239 -4.71 15.63 -29.77
CA GLY A 239 -5.48 15.90 -31.00
C GLY A 239 -6.90 16.41 -30.71
N ARG A 240 -7.26 17.60 -31.21
CA ARG A 240 -8.54 18.29 -30.89
C ARG A 240 -9.79 17.44 -31.15
N ASP A 241 -9.79 16.61 -32.20
CA ASP A 241 -10.96 15.80 -32.57
C ASP A 241 -11.26 14.68 -31.58
N ARG A 242 -10.20 14.05 -31.03
CA ARG A 242 -10.36 13.01 -30.01
C ARG A 242 -10.99 13.60 -28.75
N LEU A 243 -10.59 14.81 -28.36
CA LEU A 243 -11.16 15.52 -27.21
C LEU A 243 -12.67 15.69 -27.32
N ARG A 244 -13.15 16.13 -28.49
CA ARG A 244 -14.57 16.33 -28.73
C ARG A 244 -15.36 15.03 -28.65
N ILE A 245 -14.82 13.92 -29.17
CA ILE A 245 -15.47 12.62 -29.12
C ILE A 245 -15.64 12.15 -27.67
N TYR A 246 -14.60 12.27 -26.84
CA TYR A 246 -14.67 11.78 -25.45
C TYR A 246 -15.44 12.71 -24.51
N ALA A 247 -15.53 14.00 -24.83
CA ALA A 247 -16.30 14.96 -24.06
C ALA A 247 -17.82 14.93 -24.36
N LEU A 248 -18.27 14.11 -25.33
CA LEU A 248 -19.70 13.97 -25.65
C LEU A 248 -20.50 13.57 -24.40
N GLY A 249 -21.52 14.36 -24.08
CA GLY A 249 -22.35 14.18 -22.88
C GLY A 249 -21.82 14.85 -21.61
N LYS A 250 -20.60 15.41 -21.62
CA LYS A 250 -20.02 16.17 -20.50
C LYS A 250 -20.07 17.68 -20.78
N PHE A 251 -21.22 18.30 -20.50
CA PHE A 251 -21.51 19.70 -20.82
C PHE A 251 -20.39 20.68 -20.43
N TYR A 252 -19.86 20.59 -19.21
CA TYR A 252 -18.82 21.49 -18.71
C TYR A 252 -17.49 21.38 -19.49
N ILE A 253 -17.11 20.17 -19.91
CA ILE A 253 -15.89 19.95 -20.69
C ILE A 253 -16.07 20.48 -22.11
N LEU A 254 -17.24 20.26 -22.72
CA LEU A 254 -17.56 20.82 -24.04
C LEU A 254 -17.63 22.34 -24.02
N GLN A 255 -18.19 22.93 -22.96
CA GLN A 255 -18.22 24.37 -22.76
C GLN A 255 -16.80 24.93 -22.64
N TRP A 256 -15.93 24.30 -21.83
CA TRP A 256 -14.53 24.67 -21.73
C TRP A 256 -13.80 24.56 -23.09
N LEU A 257 -13.90 23.43 -23.78
CA LEU A 257 -13.31 23.23 -25.11
C LEU A 257 -13.79 24.27 -26.14
N LYS A 258 -15.05 24.70 -26.06
CA LYS A 258 -15.60 25.76 -26.93
C LYS A 258 -14.97 27.12 -26.61
N MET A 259 -14.82 27.46 -25.33
CA MET A 259 -14.18 28.72 -24.91
C MET A 259 -12.71 28.74 -25.35
N GLU A 260 -12.01 27.62 -25.22
CA GLU A 260 -10.61 27.50 -25.62
C GLU A 260 -10.41 27.60 -27.13
N ALA A 261 -11.27 26.93 -27.92
CA ALA A 261 -11.22 27.05 -29.38
C ALA A 261 -11.49 28.49 -29.86
N GLY A 262 -12.42 29.19 -29.21
CA GLY A 262 -12.69 30.60 -29.50
C GLY A 262 -11.56 31.53 -29.06
N ALA A 263 -10.75 31.15 -28.06
CA ALA A 263 -9.56 31.90 -27.66
C ALA A 263 -8.45 31.76 -28.72
N ASP A 264 -8.17 30.54 -29.19
CA ASP A 264 -7.17 30.32 -30.25
C ASP A 264 -7.53 31.06 -31.56
N GLU A 265 -8.80 31.08 -31.97
CA GLU A 265 -9.25 31.81 -33.17
C GLU A 265 -9.07 33.32 -33.02
N ARG A 266 -9.30 33.86 -31.81
CA ARG A 266 -9.07 35.28 -31.51
C ARG A 266 -7.58 35.60 -31.49
N GLU A 267 -6.74 34.74 -30.93
CA GLU A 267 -5.28 34.92 -30.94
C GLU A 267 -4.72 34.87 -32.37
N ALA A 268 -5.18 33.92 -33.20
CA ALA A 268 -4.80 33.84 -34.61
C ALA A 268 -5.20 35.12 -35.39
N PHE A 269 -6.44 35.59 -35.19
CA PHE A 269 -6.91 36.82 -35.81
C PHE A 269 -6.12 38.06 -35.36
N MET A 270 -5.83 38.19 -34.06
CA MET A 270 -5.02 39.30 -33.54
C MET A 270 -3.56 39.24 -33.99
N GLY A 271 -3.01 38.03 -34.18
CA GLY A 271 -1.68 37.82 -34.74
C GLY A 271 -1.57 38.28 -36.20
N GLU A 272 -2.57 37.96 -37.03
CA GLU A 272 -2.63 38.43 -38.43
C GLU A 272 -2.78 39.95 -38.52
N VAL A 273 -3.63 40.55 -37.68
CA VAL A 273 -3.83 42.01 -37.63
C VAL A 273 -2.54 42.73 -37.20
N ASN A 274 -1.80 42.19 -36.21
CA ASN A 274 -0.53 42.75 -35.79
C ASN A 274 0.58 42.60 -36.84
N ALA A 275 0.60 41.50 -37.60
CA ALA A 275 1.54 41.30 -38.70
C ALA A 275 1.28 42.27 -39.87
N LEU A 276 0.00 42.56 -40.17
CA LEU A 276 -0.40 43.55 -41.18
C LEU A 276 -0.12 45.00 -40.75
N ALA A 277 -0.04 45.27 -39.44
CA ALA A 277 0.25 46.60 -38.91
C ALA A 277 1.77 46.93 -38.82
N GLN A 278 2.64 45.94 -39.03
CA GLN A 278 4.10 46.09 -38.96
C GLN A 278 4.83 46.00 -40.32
N GLY A 279 4.10 45.80 -41.42
CA GLY A 279 4.62 45.81 -42.79
C GLY A 279 4.23 47.08 -43.55
#